data_AF-A0A5E4Z879-F1
#
_entry.id   AF-A0A5E4Z879-F1
#
_cell.length_a   1.000
_cell.length_b   1.000
_cell.length_c   1.000
_cell.angle_alpha   90.00
_cell.angle_beta   90.00
_cell.angle_gamma   90.00
#
_symmetry.space_group_name_H-M   'P 1'
#
loop_
_entity.id
_entity.type
_entity.pdbx_description
1 polymer ?
#
loop_
_entity_poly.entity_id
_entity_poly.type
_entity_poly.pdbx_seq_one_letter_code
_entity_poly.pdbx_strand_id
1 'polypeptide(L)'
;MSQQPSRTVSRLTSGAKVTAAAMLLAVSSVALAQTPQGAPTMEERLRTQLRTTTDQLQQAKNELAALKAGGATAGTAGKASKDSPEALRKQLDDAQQQLAAERQSRERLAQDARASQSEVKTIADKANTQISQYRNAYDELLKLARQADAQRKQLAEETAAQRAALKLAQEKNDRLYAVGQEILTAYETMDVATIVAARQPFAAQARVKYEQIAQQYGDKLYEGKFDEQQAMAAASAKPAPQAELAVQPAPSAQTDAAASAAQASK
;
A
#
# COMPACT_ATOMS: atom_id res chain seq x y z
N MET A 1 58.25 26.71 9.84
CA MET A 1 57.97 26.44 11.27
C MET A 1 56.73 27.23 11.65
N SER A 2 55.68 26.75 12.26
CA SER A 2 55.10 25.42 12.41
C SER A 2 53.68 25.74 12.84
N GLN A 3 52.71 25.12 12.16
CA GLN A 3 51.32 25.17 12.56
C GLN A 3 51.14 24.42 13.89
N GLN A 4 50.30 24.95 14.77
CA GLN A 4 49.59 24.17 15.78
C GLN A 4 48.16 24.71 15.91
N PRO A 5 47.13 23.92 15.56
CA PRO A 5 45.75 24.24 15.90
C PRO A 5 45.38 23.70 17.29
N SER A 6 44.78 24.56 18.09
CA SER A 6 44.21 24.23 19.40
C SER A 6 43.12 23.16 19.26
N ARG A 7 43.32 22.05 19.96
CA ARG A 7 42.33 20.97 20.10
C ARG A 7 41.23 21.41 21.07
N THR A 8 40.08 21.79 20.53
CA THR A 8 38.87 21.96 21.33
C THR A 8 38.14 20.61 21.40
N VAL A 9 38.19 19.99 22.57
CA VAL A 9 37.47 18.76 22.91
C VAL A 9 36.00 19.13 23.15
N SER A 10 35.14 18.92 22.15
CA SER A 10 33.69 19.09 22.32
C SER A 10 33.12 17.83 22.98
N ARG A 11 32.77 17.94 24.26
CA ARG A 11 32.13 16.88 25.02
C ARG A 11 30.68 16.72 24.58
N LEU A 12 30.39 15.48 24.19
CA LEU A 12 29.12 14.81 24.05
C LEU A 12 28.04 15.34 25.03
N THR A 13 27.05 16.06 24.51
CA THR A 13 25.76 16.28 25.17
C THR A 13 24.68 15.68 24.28
N SER A 14 24.63 14.35 24.22
CA SER A 14 23.50 13.60 23.69
C SER A 14 22.81 12.93 24.87
N GLY A 15 21.58 13.36 25.17
CA GLY A 15 20.76 12.78 26.21
C GLY A 15 19.86 13.80 26.87
N ALA A 16 18.74 14.15 26.22
CA ALA A 16 17.50 14.62 26.85
C ALA A 16 16.43 15.09 25.83
N LYS A 17 16.25 14.40 24.69
CA LYS A 17 15.10 14.65 23.79
C LYS A 17 14.60 13.37 23.11
N VAL A 18 14.24 12.35 23.89
CA VAL A 18 13.48 11.19 23.37
C VAL A 18 12.27 10.83 24.24
N THR A 19 12.11 11.39 25.44
CA THR A 19 10.97 11.09 26.31
C THR A 19 9.84 12.12 26.20
N ALA A 20 9.32 12.33 24.98
CA ALA A 20 8.10 13.12 24.76
C ALA A 20 7.27 12.61 23.56
N ALA A 21 7.43 11.34 23.20
CA ALA A 21 6.64 10.68 22.14
C ALA A 21 6.15 9.28 22.57
N ALA A 22 5.82 9.12 23.86
CA ALA A 22 5.32 7.86 24.43
C ALA A 22 4.18 8.06 25.44
N MET A 23 3.39 9.14 25.29
CA MET A 23 2.12 9.35 26.02
C MET A 23 1.05 9.92 25.08
N LEU A 24 0.84 9.28 23.94
CA LEU A 24 -0.31 9.55 23.07
C LEU A 24 -0.80 8.29 22.34
N LEU A 25 -0.68 7.13 23.00
CA LEU A 25 -1.08 5.81 22.49
C LEU A 25 -1.65 4.93 23.62
N ALA A 26 -2.52 5.50 24.45
CA ALA A 26 -3.21 4.74 25.50
C ALA A 26 -4.61 5.30 25.87
N VAL A 27 -5.37 5.81 24.88
CA VAL A 27 -6.83 6.01 25.03
C VAL A 27 -7.49 5.62 23.71
N SER A 28 -7.53 4.33 23.39
CA SER A 28 -8.23 3.83 22.20
C SER A 28 -8.77 2.40 22.37
N SER A 29 -9.15 2.01 23.59
CA SER A 29 -9.76 0.70 23.80
C SER A 29 -10.71 0.74 24.99
N VAL A 30 -11.88 1.38 24.82
CA VAL A 30 -13.23 0.95 25.29
C VAL A 30 -14.21 2.03 24.79
N ALA A 31 -14.65 1.92 23.55
CA ALA A 31 -15.88 2.56 23.05
C ALA A 31 -16.39 1.85 21.78
N LEU A 32 -16.37 0.51 21.75
CA LEU A 32 -17.24 -0.24 20.84
C LEU A 32 -18.54 -0.53 21.58
N ALA A 33 -19.47 0.43 21.59
CA ALA A 33 -20.91 0.17 21.78
C ALA A 33 -21.78 1.43 21.67
N GLN A 34 -21.49 2.39 20.79
CA GLN A 34 -22.48 3.44 20.45
C GLN A 34 -22.38 3.79 18.96
N THR A 35 -22.96 2.93 18.12
CA THR A 35 -23.46 3.35 16.81
C THR A 35 -24.46 4.49 17.03
N PRO A 36 -24.32 5.66 16.38
CA PRO A 36 -25.41 6.61 16.29
C PRO A 36 -26.51 5.93 15.46
N GLN A 37 -27.52 5.41 16.17
CA GLN A 37 -28.78 5.02 15.59
C GLN A 37 -29.41 6.23 14.90
N GLY A 38 -29.90 6.03 13.67
CA GLY A 38 -31.06 6.79 13.20
C GLY A 38 -30.85 7.83 12.10
N ALA A 39 -29.87 7.67 11.21
CA ALA A 39 -30.00 8.28 9.87
C ALA A 39 -30.57 7.21 8.92
N PRO A 40 -31.77 7.38 8.33
CA PRO A 40 -32.32 6.40 7.40
C PRO A 40 -31.33 6.23 6.25
N THR A 41 -30.90 4.99 6.03
CA THR A 41 -29.98 4.67 4.93
C THR A 41 -30.64 5.03 3.60
N MET A 42 -29.86 5.35 2.57
CA MET A 42 -30.40 5.82 1.29
C MET A 42 -31.39 4.80 0.66
N GLU A 43 -31.16 3.51 0.90
CA GLU A 43 -32.07 2.41 0.57
C GLU A 43 -33.40 2.48 1.30
N GLU A 44 -33.40 2.90 2.56
CA GLU A 44 -34.60 3.03 3.39
C GLU A 44 -35.43 4.25 2.97
N ARG A 45 -34.78 5.34 2.56
CA ARG A 45 -35.44 6.46 1.86
C ARG A 45 -36.05 6.03 0.53
N LEU A 46 -35.34 5.26 -0.30
CA LEU A 46 -35.85 4.73 -1.57
C LEU A 46 -37.03 3.78 -1.38
N ARG A 47 -36.96 2.88 -0.38
CA ARG A 47 -38.08 2.01 0.01
C ARG A 47 -39.30 2.81 0.47
N THR A 48 -39.08 3.87 1.25
CA THR A 48 -40.17 4.73 1.72
C THR A 48 -40.79 5.49 0.55
N GLN A 49 -39.98 6.06 -0.36
CA GLN A 49 -40.48 6.69 -1.58
C GLN A 49 -41.27 5.72 -2.47
N LEU A 50 -40.80 4.48 -2.63
CA LEU A 50 -41.52 3.45 -3.40
C LEU A 50 -42.86 3.06 -2.75
N ARG A 51 -42.93 2.95 -1.41
CA ARG A 51 -44.21 2.75 -0.71
C ARG A 51 -45.16 3.92 -0.90
N THR A 52 -44.70 5.15 -0.64
CA THR A 52 -45.54 6.35 -0.79
C THR A 52 -46.05 6.51 -2.22
N THR A 53 -45.21 6.27 -3.23
CA THR A 53 -45.65 6.33 -4.64
C THR A 53 -46.63 5.22 -5.01
N THR A 54 -46.48 4.02 -4.44
CA THR A 54 -47.44 2.92 -4.62
C THR A 54 -48.79 3.27 -3.98
N ASP A 55 -48.78 3.83 -2.78
CA ASP A 55 -49.98 4.24 -2.06
C ASP A 55 -50.71 5.36 -2.81
N GLN A 56 -49.98 6.34 -3.34
CA GLN A 56 -50.52 7.40 -4.21
C GLN A 56 -51.18 6.82 -5.47
N LEU A 57 -50.57 5.81 -6.09
CA LEU A 57 -51.12 5.16 -7.29
C LEU A 57 -52.39 4.36 -6.96
N GLN A 58 -52.43 3.70 -5.81
CA GLN A 58 -53.61 2.97 -5.33
C GLN A 58 -54.75 3.93 -4.98
N GLN A 59 -54.44 5.06 -4.32
CA GLN A 59 -55.42 6.09 -3.96
C GLN A 59 -55.99 6.76 -5.21
N ALA A 60 -55.15 7.12 -6.20
CA ALA A 60 -55.60 7.65 -7.48
C ALA A 60 -56.50 6.67 -8.24
N LYS A 61 -56.21 5.36 -8.21
CA LYS A 61 -57.09 4.33 -8.80
C LYS A 61 -58.45 4.26 -8.11
N ASN A 62 -58.49 4.37 -6.79
CA ASN A 62 -59.73 4.37 -6.02
C ASN A 62 -60.57 5.62 -6.28
N GLU A 63 -59.93 6.80 -6.38
CA GLU A 63 -60.60 8.05 -6.75
C GLU A 63 -61.17 7.98 -8.19
N LEU A 64 -60.44 7.39 -9.13
CA LEU A 64 -60.91 7.18 -10.50
C LEU A 64 -62.11 6.21 -10.53
N ALA A 65 -62.08 5.15 -9.73
CA ALA A 65 -63.22 4.24 -9.57
C ALA A 65 -64.44 4.92 -8.94
N ALA A 66 -64.24 5.77 -7.93
CA ALA A 66 -65.29 6.54 -7.27
C ALA A 66 -65.91 7.58 -8.22
N LEU A 67 -65.10 8.30 -8.98
CA LEU A 67 -65.55 9.25 -10.01
C LEU A 67 -66.30 8.54 -11.15
N LYS A 68 -65.84 7.35 -11.56
CA LYS A 68 -66.53 6.54 -12.57
C LYS A 68 -67.88 6.01 -12.09
N ALA A 69 -67.99 5.61 -10.81
CA ALA A 69 -69.25 5.23 -10.19
C ALA A 69 -70.19 6.43 -10.04
N GLY A 70 -69.69 7.59 -9.61
CA GLY A 70 -70.45 8.84 -9.55
C GLY A 70 -70.91 9.33 -10.93
N GLY A 71 -70.08 9.19 -11.96
CA GLY A 71 -70.43 9.48 -13.35
C GLY A 71 -71.49 8.54 -13.93
N ALA A 72 -71.50 7.26 -13.52
CA ALA A 72 -72.56 6.32 -13.89
C ALA A 72 -73.91 6.70 -13.25
N THR A 73 -73.91 7.25 -12.03
CA THR A 73 -75.13 7.81 -11.40
C THR A 73 -75.55 9.17 -11.99
N ALA A 74 -74.61 9.97 -12.48
CA ALA A 74 -74.91 11.22 -13.19
C ALA A 74 -75.49 10.98 -14.60
N GLY A 75 -75.09 9.88 -15.27
CA GLY A 75 -75.65 9.45 -16.56
C GLY A 75 -77.16 9.17 -16.52
N THR A 76 -77.71 8.79 -15.36
CA THR A 76 -79.16 8.62 -15.16
C THR A 76 -79.92 9.94 -14.88
N ALA A 77 -79.21 11.03 -14.56
CA ALA A 77 -79.80 12.36 -14.34
C ALA A 77 -79.93 13.21 -15.62
N GLY A 78 -79.34 12.77 -16.74
CA GLY A 78 -79.31 13.49 -18.02
C GLY A 78 -80.66 13.73 -18.71
N LYS A 79 -81.78 13.25 -18.14
CA LYS A 79 -83.13 13.46 -18.68
C LYS A 79 -83.89 14.66 -18.08
N ALA A 80 -83.31 15.37 -17.11
CA ALA A 80 -83.94 16.48 -16.40
C ALA A 80 -83.38 17.87 -16.79
N SER A 81 -82.78 18.04 -17.97
CA SER A 81 -82.16 19.31 -18.38
C SER A 81 -83.18 20.27 -19.03
N LYS A 82 -84.01 20.90 -18.19
CA LYS A 82 -84.66 22.18 -18.49
C LYS A 82 -84.37 23.26 -17.43
N ASP A 83 -83.64 22.92 -16.38
CA ASP A 83 -83.25 23.88 -15.33
C ASP A 83 -81.96 24.62 -15.69
N SER A 84 -82.20 25.83 -16.19
CA SER A 84 -81.43 27.07 -16.02
C SER A 84 -79.99 27.17 -16.56
N PRO A 85 -79.72 28.09 -17.52
CA PRO A 85 -78.36 28.42 -17.99
C PRO A 85 -77.38 28.85 -16.88
N GLU A 86 -77.89 29.22 -15.71
CA GLU A 86 -77.10 29.48 -14.50
C GLU A 86 -76.44 28.22 -13.91
N ALA A 87 -77.07 27.05 -14.02
CA ALA A 87 -76.47 25.79 -13.57
C ALA A 87 -75.30 25.38 -14.48
N LEU A 88 -75.43 25.59 -15.80
CA LEU A 88 -74.35 25.38 -16.76
C LEU A 88 -73.18 26.35 -16.56
N ARG A 89 -73.47 27.62 -16.22
CA ARG A 89 -72.42 28.60 -15.88
C ARG A 89 -71.64 28.19 -14.64
N LYS A 90 -72.34 27.77 -13.56
CA LYS A 90 -71.69 27.25 -12.36
C LYS A 90 -70.79 26.03 -12.65
N GLN A 91 -71.26 25.11 -13.48
CA GLN A 91 -70.44 23.94 -13.90
C GLN A 91 -69.20 24.33 -14.69
N LEU A 92 -69.26 25.36 -15.55
CA LEU A 92 -68.09 25.86 -16.27
C LEU A 92 -67.09 26.53 -15.32
N ASP A 93 -67.57 27.33 -14.37
CA ASP A 93 -66.71 27.96 -13.36
C ASP A 93 -66.04 26.91 -12.47
N ASP A 94 -66.78 25.89 -12.02
CA ASP A 94 -66.23 24.77 -11.23
C ASP A 94 -65.19 23.97 -12.03
N ALA A 95 -65.46 23.69 -13.31
CA ALA A 95 -64.51 22.99 -14.19
C ALA A 95 -63.25 23.84 -14.45
N GLN A 96 -63.38 25.15 -14.60
CA GLN A 96 -62.23 26.06 -14.73
C GLN A 96 -61.39 26.10 -13.46
N GLN A 97 -62.02 26.14 -12.28
CA GLN A 97 -61.32 26.07 -11.00
C GLN A 97 -60.58 24.74 -10.82
N GLN A 98 -61.21 23.62 -11.19
CA GLN A 98 -60.57 22.30 -11.16
C GLN A 98 -59.35 22.23 -12.09
N LEU A 99 -59.45 22.77 -13.30
CA LEU A 99 -58.35 22.75 -14.26
C LEU A 99 -57.19 23.67 -13.82
N ALA A 100 -57.50 24.79 -13.17
CA ALA A 100 -56.49 25.65 -12.55
C ALA A 100 -55.78 24.95 -11.37
N ALA A 101 -56.53 24.26 -10.50
CA ALA A 101 -55.99 23.49 -9.40
C ALA A 101 -55.12 22.31 -9.89
N GLU A 102 -55.56 21.60 -10.93
CA GLU A 102 -54.80 20.50 -11.53
C GLU A 102 -53.48 21.02 -12.13
N ARG A 103 -53.51 22.14 -12.87
CA ARG A 103 -52.29 22.77 -13.41
C ARG A 103 -51.31 23.15 -12.29
N GLN A 104 -51.80 23.73 -11.20
CA GLN A 104 -50.96 24.08 -10.07
C GLN A 104 -50.36 22.83 -9.40
N SER A 105 -51.11 21.73 -9.29
CA SER A 105 -50.60 20.46 -8.76
C SER A 105 -49.53 19.84 -9.67
N ARG A 106 -49.74 19.87 -11.00
CA ARG A 106 -48.78 19.38 -11.99
C ARG A 106 -47.49 20.19 -11.98
N GLU A 107 -47.58 21.51 -11.85
CA GLU A 107 -46.40 22.37 -11.76
C GLU A 107 -45.60 22.08 -10.48
N ARG A 108 -46.26 21.89 -9.34
CA ARG A 108 -45.60 21.48 -8.08
C ARG A 108 -44.90 20.12 -8.23
N LEU A 109 -45.58 19.12 -8.78
CA LEU A 109 -44.99 17.80 -9.04
C LEU A 109 -43.80 17.87 -10.00
N ALA A 110 -43.87 18.72 -11.03
CA ALA A 110 -42.76 18.93 -11.96
C ALA A 110 -41.57 19.61 -11.28
N GLN A 111 -41.81 20.56 -10.37
CA GLN A 111 -40.76 21.19 -9.56
C GLN A 111 -40.12 20.19 -8.59
N ASP A 112 -40.91 19.38 -7.89
CA ASP A 112 -40.43 18.32 -6.99
C ASP A 112 -39.63 17.24 -7.75
N ALA A 113 -40.09 16.86 -8.95
CA ALA A 113 -39.37 15.94 -9.82
C ALA A 113 -38.02 16.52 -10.28
N ARG A 114 -37.96 17.81 -10.63
CA ARG A 114 -36.70 18.49 -10.98
C ARG A 114 -35.76 18.61 -9.78
N ALA A 115 -36.29 18.94 -8.60
CA ALA A 115 -35.52 19.04 -7.37
C ALA A 115 -34.91 17.68 -7.01
N SER A 116 -35.72 16.61 -6.98
CA SER A 116 -35.24 15.25 -6.70
C SER A 116 -34.22 14.76 -7.74
N GLN A 117 -34.41 15.03 -9.04
CA GLN A 117 -33.39 14.71 -10.05
C GLN A 117 -32.07 15.45 -9.80
N SER A 118 -32.12 16.71 -9.37
CA SER A 118 -30.90 17.47 -9.05
C SER A 118 -30.18 16.92 -7.82
N GLU A 119 -30.92 16.46 -6.81
CA GLU A 119 -30.36 15.80 -5.63
C GLU A 119 -29.70 14.48 -6.00
N VAL A 120 -30.38 13.63 -6.79
CA VAL A 120 -29.83 12.35 -7.26
C VAL A 120 -28.55 12.55 -8.07
N LYS A 121 -28.51 13.56 -8.96
CA LYS A 121 -27.28 13.91 -9.69
C LYS A 121 -26.16 14.32 -8.74
N THR A 122 -26.45 15.19 -7.77
CA THR A 122 -25.46 15.64 -6.78
C THR A 122 -24.93 14.46 -5.94
N ILE A 123 -25.79 13.51 -5.58
CA ILE A 123 -25.41 12.29 -4.85
C ILE A 123 -24.53 11.39 -5.74
N ALA A 124 -24.92 11.18 -7.01
CA ALA A 124 -24.15 10.41 -7.97
C ALA A 124 -22.76 11.02 -8.21
N ASP A 125 -22.66 12.34 -8.33
CA ASP A 125 -21.40 13.06 -8.49
C ASP A 125 -20.51 12.92 -7.24
N LYS A 126 -21.09 13.03 -6.04
CA LYS A 126 -20.38 12.77 -4.78
C LYS A 126 -19.90 11.32 -4.67
N ALA A 127 -20.72 10.35 -5.07
CA ALA A 127 -20.32 8.95 -5.07
C ALA A 127 -19.19 8.69 -6.07
N ASN A 128 -19.26 9.27 -7.28
CA ASN A 128 -18.22 9.15 -8.30
C ASN A 128 -16.90 9.78 -7.85
N THR A 129 -16.94 10.94 -7.20
CA THR A 129 -15.72 11.57 -6.65
C THR A 129 -15.10 10.71 -5.55
N GLN A 130 -15.90 10.12 -4.66
CA GLN A 130 -15.39 9.18 -3.65
C GLN A 130 -14.78 7.93 -4.28
N ILE A 131 -15.44 7.32 -5.28
CA ILE A 131 -14.90 6.15 -5.99
C ILE A 131 -13.55 6.49 -6.64
N SER A 132 -13.44 7.66 -7.27
CA SER A 132 -12.19 8.13 -7.87
C SER A 132 -11.10 8.31 -6.82
N GLN A 133 -11.42 8.91 -5.66
CA GLN A 133 -10.49 9.06 -4.55
C GLN A 133 -10.00 7.71 -4.01
N TYR A 134 -10.89 6.73 -3.83
CA TYR A 134 -10.50 5.39 -3.40
C TYR A 134 -9.60 4.72 -4.44
N ARG A 135 -9.94 4.79 -5.73
CA ARG A 135 -9.10 4.24 -6.81
C ARG A 135 -7.71 4.86 -6.82
N ASN A 136 -7.63 6.20 -6.75
CA ASN A 136 -6.35 6.90 -6.71
C ASN A 136 -5.53 6.49 -5.48
N ALA A 137 -6.15 6.39 -4.30
CA ALA A 137 -5.48 5.92 -3.09
C ALA A 137 -4.96 4.48 -3.23
N TYR A 138 -5.74 3.58 -3.86
CA TYR A 138 -5.28 2.21 -4.16
C TYR A 138 -4.10 2.20 -5.13
N ASP A 139 -4.15 3.02 -6.19
CA ASP A 139 -3.06 3.12 -7.17
C ASP A 139 -1.80 3.71 -6.54
N GLU A 140 -1.93 4.69 -5.64
CA GLU A 140 -0.84 5.25 -4.86
C GLU A 140 -0.23 4.22 -3.91
N LEU A 141 -1.04 3.44 -3.20
CA LEU A 141 -0.55 2.34 -2.35
C LEU A 141 0.18 1.28 -3.18
N LEU A 142 -0.36 0.91 -4.34
CA LEU A 142 0.27 -0.09 -5.22
C LEU A 142 1.62 0.43 -5.75
N LYS A 143 1.69 1.71 -6.10
CA LYS A 143 2.94 2.36 -6.52
C LYS A 143 3.96 2.37 -5.39
N LEU A 144 3.54 2.74 -4.17
CA LEU A 144 4.42 2.76 -2.99
C LEU A 144 4.92 1.36 -2.63
N ALA A 145 4.07 0.34 -2.73
CA ALA A 145 4.46 -1.06 -2.52
C ALA A 145 5.53 -1.50 -3.54
N ARG A 146 5.33 -1.21 -4.84
CA ARG A 146 6.32 -1.51 -5.89
C ARG A 146 7.63 -0.76 -5.68
N GLN A 147 7.57 0.49 -5.23
CA GLN A 147 8.76 1.27 -4.91
C GLN A 147 9.51 0.69 -3.70
N ALA A 148 8.80 0.28 -2.65
CA ALA A 148 9.39 -0.36 -1.49
C ALA A 148 10.06 -1.69 -1.85
N ASP A 149 9.43 -2.51 -2.70
CA ASP A 149 10.02 -3.75 -3.19
C ASP A 149 11.26 -3.51 -4.07
N ALA A 150 11.24 -2.48 -4.92
CA ALA A 150 12.40 -2.09 -5.71
C ALA A 150 13.56 -1.62 -4.81
N GLN A 151 13.28 -0.78 -3.81
CA GLN A 151 14.28 -0.34 -2.83
C GLN A 151 14.86 -1.51 -2.02
N ARG A 152 14.01 -2.46 -1.60
CA ARG A 152 14.48 -3.68 -0.90
C ARG A 152 15.40 -4.51 -1.78
N LYS A 153 15.07 -4.68 -3.06
CA LYS A 153 15.93 -5.40 -4.02
C LYS A 153 17.26 -4.68 -4.23
N GLN A 154 17.23 -3.37 -4.42
CA GLN A 154 18.45 -2.55 -4.57
C GLN A 154 19.35 -2.67 -3.34
N LEU A 155 18.80 -2.49 -2.13
CA LEU A 155 19.57 -2.66 -0.89
C LEU A 155 20.08 -4.09 -0.70
N ALA A 156 19.31 -5.11 -1.11
CA ALA A 156 19.75 -6.51 -1.06
C ALA A 156 20.91 -6.76 -2.03
N GLU A 157 20.89 -6.19 -3.23
CA GLU A 157 21.97 -6.27 -4.21
C GLU A 157 23.21 -5.53 -3.74
N GLU A 158 23.07 -4.31 -3.19
CA GLU A 158 24.18 -3.54 -2.62
C GLU A 158 24.83 -4.26 -1.45
N THR A 159 24.03 -4.81 -0.53
CA THR A 159 24.57 -5.57 0.62
C THR A 159 25.23 -6.87 0.18
N ALA A 160 24.72 -7.54 -0.85
CA ALA A 160 25.38 -8.70 -1.44
C ALA A 160 26.72 -8.33 -2.09
N ALA A 161 26.77 -7.23 -2.83
CA ALA A 161 27.99 -6.71 -3.45
C ALA A 161 29.05 -6.34 -2.40
N GLN A 162 28.65 -5.62 -1.34
CA GLN A 162 29.54 -5.27 -0.23
C GLN A 162 30.08 -6.51 0.48
N ARG A 163 29.24 -7.52 0.73
CA ARG A 163 29.68 -8.79 1.34
C ARG A 163 30.68 -9.53 0.45
N ALA A 164 30.47 -9.53 -0.87
CA ALA A 164 31.42 -10.13 -1.80
C ALA A 164 32.76 -9.40 -1.80
N ALA A 165 32.74 -8.07 -1.81
CA ALA A 165 33.95 -7.24 -1.74
C ALA A 165 34.72 -7.47 -0.43
N LEU A 166 34.03 -7.54 0.71
CA LEU A 166 34.65 -7.84 2.01
C LEU A 166 35.29 -9.23 2.04
N LYS A 167 34.63 -10.26 1.49
CA LYS A 167 35.20 -11.61 1.38
C LYS A 167 36.46 -11.61 0.52
N LEU A 168 36.42 -10.96 -0.64
CA LEU A 168 37.59 -10.87 -1.51
C LEU A 168 38.76 -10.15 -0.81
N ALA A 169 38.47 -9.06 -0.09
CA ALA A 169 39.48 -8.35 0.69
C ALA A 169 40.08 -9.21 1.81
N GLN A 170 39.25 -9.98 2.52
CA GLN A 170 39.71 -10.93 3.54
C GLN A 170 40.62 -12.01 2.93
N GLU A 171 40.20 -12.65 1.84
CA GLU A 171 41.01 -13.67 1.16
C GLU A 171 42.36 -13.11 0.67
N LYS A 172 42.38 -11.89 0.16
CA LYS A 172 43.62 -11.21 -0.27
C LYS A 172 44.51 -10.86 0.92
N ASN A 173 43.91 -10.43 2.03
CA ASN A 173 44.63 -10.12 3.26
C ASN A 173 45.27 -11.39 3.85
N ASP A 174 44.53 -12.50 3.91
CA ASP A 174 45.05 -13.80 4.36
C ASP A 174 46.21 -14.28 3.46
N ARG A 175 46.09 -14.13 2.13
CA ARG A 175 47.18 -14.43 1.20
C ARG A 175 48.41 -13.57 1.44
N LEU A 176 48.24 -12.26 1.65
CA LEU A 176 49.36 -11.36 1.95
C LEU A 176 50.05 -11.74 3.27
N TYR A 177 49.28 -12.13 4.29
CA TYR A 177 49.83 -12.62 5.56
C TYR A 177 50.58 -13.94 5.38
N ALA A 178 50.04 -14.89 4.62
CA ALA A 178 50.72 -16.16 4.32
C ALA A 178 52.04 -15.93 3.57
N VAL A 179 52.04 -15.07 2.55
CA VAL A 179 53.26 -14.67 1.82
C VAL A 179 54.26 -13.99 2.77
N GLY A 180 53.79 -13.13 3.67
CA GLY A 180 54.61 -12.53 4.72
C GLY A 180 55.29 -13.58 5.60
N GLN A 181 54.53 -14.58 6.08
CA GLN A 181 55.08 -15.68 6.87
C GLN A 181 56.06 -16.55 6.07
N GLU A 182 55.81 -16.80 4.79
CA GLU A 182 56.75 -17.50 3.91
C GLU A 182 58.09 -16.75 3.82
N ILE A 183 58.05 -15.41 3.69
CA ILE A 183 59.26 -14.58 3.66
C ILE A 183 60.01 -14.65 5.00
N LEU A 184 59.30 -14.50 6.13
CA LEU A 184 59.90 -14.64 7.46
C LEU A 184 60.54 -16.02 7.67
N THR A 185 59.83 -17.09 7.28
CA THR A 185 60.32 -18.48 7.39
C THR A 185 61.52 -18.70 6.47
N ALA A 186 61.52 -18.14 5.25
CA ALA A 186 62.67 -18.21 4.34
C ALA A 186 63.91 -17.51 4.92
N TYR A 187 63.72 -16.42 5.67
CA TYR A 187 64.81 -15.77 6.42
C TYR A 187 65.29 -16.59 7.63
N GLU A 188 64.38 -17.22 8.37
CA GLU A 188 64.72 -18.09 9.51
C GLU A 188 65.44 -19.37 9.08
N THR A 189 65.03 -19.94 7.94
CA THR A 189 65.62 -21.17 7.38
C THR A 189 66.86 -20.91 6.51
N MET A 190 67.16 -19.65 6.18
CA MET A 190 68.47 -19.25 5.64
C MET A 190 69.54 -19.39 6.72
N ASP A 191 69.97 -20.63 6.91
CA ASP A 191 70.93 -21.02 7.92
C ASP A 191 72.27 -20.30 7.74
N VAL A 192 72.96 -20.03 8.86
CA VAL A 192 74.25 -19.31 8.89
C VAL A 192 75.30 -20.01 8.03
N ALA A 193 75.17 -21.33 7.86
CA ALA A 193 75.96 -22.15 6.93
C ALA A 193 75.83 -21.69 5.46
N THR A 194 74.62 -21.28 5.03
CA THR A 194 74.34 -20.76 3.69
C THR A 194 74.98 -19.39 3.47
N ILE A 195 75.01 -18.55 4.51
CA ILE A 195 75.66 -17.23 4.48
C ILE A 195 77.20 -17.37 4.42
N VAL A 196 77.76 -18.34 5.14
CA VAL A 196 79.20 -18.68 5.09
C VAL A 196 79.59 -19.26 3.72
N ALA A 197 78.76 -20.12 3.13
CA ALA A 197 78.96 -20.62 1.77
C ALA A 197 78.79 -19.53 0.70
N ALA A 198 77.88 -18.57 0.90
CA ALA A 198 77.64 -17.44 0.00
C ALA A 198 78.78 -16.40 -0.02
N ARG A 199 79.69 -16.39 0.97
CA ARG A 199 80.91 -15.56 0.99
C ARG A 199 82.03 -16.10 0.10
N GLN A 200 81.91 -17.32 -0.43
CA GLN A 200 82.88 -17.85 -1.40
C GLN A 200 82.66 -17.19 -2.78
N PRO A 201 83.70 -16.66 -3.43
CA PRO A 201 83.60 -15.78 -4.61
C PRO A 201 83.03 -16.43 -5.89
N PHE A 202 82.64 -17.71 -5.87
CA PHE A 202 82.06 -18.44 -7.01
C PHE A 202 80.52 -18.58 -6.96
N ALA A 203 79.84 -17.94 -6.01
CA ALA A 203 78.39 -18.09 -5.81
C ALA A 203 77.50 -17.27 -6.78
N ALA A 204 77.85 -17.20 -8.08
CA ALA A 204 77.00 -16.57 -9.09
C ALA A 204 75.59 -17.19 -9.11
N GLN A 205 75.49 -18.51 -8.89
CA GLN A 205 74.22 -19.22 -8.77
C GLN A 205 73.41 -18.80 -7.53
N ALA A 206 74.06 -18.41 -6.42
CA ALA A 206 73.35 -17.94 -5.23
C ALA A 206 72.73 -16.56 -5.49
N ARG A 207 73.46 -15.65 -6.16
CA ARG A 207 72.92 -14.32 -6.55
C ARG A 207 71.68 -14.45 -7.43
N VAL A 208 71.72 -15.32 -8.45
CA VAL A 208 70.55 -15.56 -9.33
C VAL A 208 69.38 -16.18 -8.56
N LYS A 209 69.62 -17.09 -7.61
CA LYS A 209 68.57 -17.64 -6.76
C LYS A 209 67.90 -16.57 -5.89
N TYR A 210 68.67 -15.63 -5.32
CA TYR A 210 68.09 -14.53 -4.56
C TYR A 210 67.27 -13.57 -5.44
N GLU A 211 67.74 -13.28 -6.65
CA GLU A 211 66.98 -12.52 -7.64
C GLU A 211 65.66 -13.21 -7.98
N GLN A 212 65.69 -14.53 -8.19
CA GLN A 212 64.52 -15.33 -8.52
C GLN A 212 63.52 -15.41 -7.35
N ILE A 213 64.01 -15.54 -6.11
CA ILE A 213 63.18 -15.53 -4.90
C ILE A 213 62.55 -14.14 -4.72
N ALA A 214 63.31 -13.06 -4.91
CA ALA A 214 62.80 -11.70 -4.84
C ALA A 214 61.72 -11.43 -5.90
N GLN A 215 61.91 -11.93 -7.13
CA GLN A 215 60.90 -11.84 -8.19
C GLN A 215 59.62 -12.62 -7.83
N GLN A 216 59.75 -13.87 -7.37
CA GLN A 216 58.60 -14.71 -6.99
C GLN A 216 57.77 -14.10 -5.86
N TYR A 217 58.40 -13.51 -4.84
CA TYR A 217 57.69 -12.81 -3.78
C TYR A 217 57.12 -11.47 -4.25
N GLY A 218 57.82 -10.78 -5.17
CA GLY A 218 57.29 -9.60 -5.85
C GLY A 218 56.00 -9.90 -6.59
N ASP A 219 55.96 -10.99 -7.37
CA ASP A 219 54.78 -11.44 -8.11
C ASP A 219 53.62 -11.77 -7.15
N LYS A 220 53.89 -12.54 -6.08
CA LYS A 220 52.88 -12.89 -5.06
C LYS A 220 52.31 -11.65 -4.34
N LEU A 221 53.14 -10.65 -4.03
CA LEU A 221 52.67 -9.39 -3.43
C LEU A 221 51.80 -8.59 -4.41
N TYR A 222 52.17 -8.56 -5.68
CA TYR A 222 51.41 -7.87 -6.73
C TYR A 222 50.06 -8.55 -6.98
N GLU A 223 50.02 -9.89 -7.05
CA GLU A 223 48.80 -10.68 -7.18
C GLU A 223 47.88 -10.56 -5.95
N GLY A 224 48.46 -10.36 -4.77
CA GLY A 224 47.74 -10.15 -3.51
C GLY A 224 47.16 -8.75 -3.33
N LYS A 225 47.52 -7.78 -4.19
CA LYS A 225 47.02 -6.40 -4.09
C LYS A 225 45.51 -6.35 -4.29
N PHE A 226 44.83 -5.60 -3.42
CA PHE A 226 43.39 -5.34 -3.58
C PHE A 226 43.17 -4.28 -4.66
N ASP A 227 42.35 -4.62 -5.65
CA ASP A 227 41.87 -3.71 -6.67
C ASP A 227 40.35 -3.56 -6.53
N GLU A 228 39.92 -2.34 -6.25
CA GLU A 228 38.52 -1.98 -6.04
C GLU A 228 37.69 -2.20 -7.31
N GLN A 229 38.30 -2.03 -8.49
CA GLN A 229 37.63 -2.31 -9.77
C GLN A 229 37.42 -3.82 -10.00
N GLN A 230 38.38 -4.67 -9.59
CA GLN A 230 38.20 -6.13 -9.61
C GLN A 230 37.17 -6.59 -8.58
N ALA A 231 37.10 -5.95 -7.41
CA ALA A 231 36.09 -6.25 -6.40
C ALA A 231 34.68 -5.86 -6.86
N MET A 232 34.51 -4.71 -7.52
CA MET A 232 33.25 -4.28 -8.11
C MET A 232 32.86 -5.14 -9.33
N ALA A 233 33.83 -5.59 -10.14
CA ALA A 233 33.62 -6.52 -11.24
C ALA A 233 33.21 -7.93 -10.74
N ALA A 234 33.82 -8.42 -9.66
CA ALA A 234 33.46 -9.70 -9.03
C ALA A 234 32.09 -9.63 -8.33
N ALA A 235 31.72 -8.48 -7.78
CA ALA A 235 30.41 -8.24 -7.18
C ALA A 235 29.27 -8.12 -8.23
N SER A 236 29.58 -7.65 -9.44
CA SER A 236 28.63 -7.54 -10.55
C SER A 236 28.58 -8.81 -11.42
N ALA A 237 29.61 -9.66 -11.39
CA ALA A 237 29.63 -11.02 -11.92
C ALA A 237 28.86 -11.98 -10.98
N LYS A 238 27.56 -11.76 -10.91
CA LYS A 238 26.50 -12.59 -10.29
C LYS A 238 26.88 -14.04 -9.91
N PRO A 239 26.60 -14.49 -8.67
CA PRO A 239 26.39 -15.92 -8.41
C PRO A 239 25.08 -16.36 -9.08
N ALA A 240 25.14 -17.40 -9.90
CA ALA A 240 23.96 -18.04 -10.49
C ALA A 240 22.91 -18.39 -9.42
N PRO A 241 21.61 -18.28 -9.73
CA PRO A 241 20.54 -18.62 -8.81
C PRO A 241 20.55 -20.13 -8.55
N GLN A 242 20.64 -20.52 -7.29
CA GLN A 242 20.14 -21.82 -6.87
C GLN A 242 18.61 -21.78 -7.02
N ALA A 243 18.13 -22.41 -8.09
CA ALA A 243 16.73 -22.79 -8.23
C ALA A 243 16.41 -23.97 -7.30
N GLU A 244 15.14 -24.08 -6.95
CA GLU A 244 14.45 -25.26 -6.40
C GLU A 244 14.69 -25.63 -4.94
N LEU A 245 13.91 -24.99 -4.07
CA LEU A 245 13.14 -25.73 -3.06
C LEU A 245 11.65 -25.47 -3.30
N ALA A 246 11.07 -26.44 -4.00
CA ALA A 246 9.67 -26.77 -4.19
C ALA A 246 8.64 -25.92 -3.43
N VAL A 247 7.78 -25.26 -4.22
CA VAL A 247 6.36 -25.17 -3.91
C VAL A 247 5.85 -26.62 -3.75
N GLN A 248 5.53 -27.03 -2.52
CA GLN A 248 4.51 -28.06 -2.31
C GLN A 248 3.22 -27.38 -1.88
N PRO A 249 2.06 -27.80 -2.42
CA PRO A 249 0.77 -27.25 -2.07
C PRO A 249 0.37 -27.71 -0.66
N ALA A 250 -0.33 -26.84 0.05
CA ALA A 250 -0.92 -27.11 1.34
C ALA A 250 -1.80 -28.38 1.32
N PRO A 251 -1.71 -29.26 2.34
CA PRO A 251 -2.85 -30.06 2.73
C PRO A 251 -3.74 -29.19 3.63
N SER A 252 -4.96 -28.98 3.17
CA SER A 252 -6.09 -28.49 3.94
C SER A 252 -6.32 -29.34 5.20
N ALA A 253 -6.10 -28.76 6.37
CA ALA A 253 -6.79 -29.14 7.61
C ALA A 253 -7.84 -28.04 7.85
N GLN A 254 -9.06 -28.18 7.34
CA GLN A 254 -10.18 -28.78 8.07
C GLN A 254 -10.21 -28.34 9.54
N THR A 255 -10.96 -27.26 9.75
CA THR A 255 -11.90 -27.04 10.85
C THR A 255 -11.91 -28.10 11.97
N ASP A 256 -11.23 -27.79 13.08
CA ASP A 256 -11.64 -28.25 14.40
C ASP A 256 -12.18 -27.05 15.19
N ALA A 257 -13.39 -26.65 14.81
CA ALA A 257 -14.30 -25.86 15.62
C ALA A 257 -15.43 -26.77 16.10
N ALA A 258 -15.10 -27.81 16.85
CA ALA A 258 -16.08 -28.68 17.52
C ALA A 258 -15.47 -29.45 18.71
N ALA A 259 -14.78 -28.77 19.62
CA ALA A 259 -14.40 -29.36 20.92
C ALA A 259 -14.24 -28.28 22.01
N SER A 260 -15.29 -27.48 22.23
CA SER A 260 -15.46 -26.64 23.43
C SER A 260 -16.89 -26.80 24.01
N ALA A 261 -17.42 -28.02 23.95
CA ALA A 261 -18.70 -28.37 24.55
C ALA A 261 -18.66 -29.77 25.18
N ALA A 262 -17.69 -29.99 26.07
CA ALA A 262 -17.76 -31.04 27.08
C ALA A 262 -16.67 -30.78 28.13
N GLN A 263 -17.06 -30.86 29.42
CA GLN A 263 -16.20 -30.86 30.61
C GLN A 263 -15.92 -29.51 31.29
N ALA A 264 -16.97 -28.91 31.88
CA ALA A 264 -16.89 -28.26 33.19
C ALA A 264 -18.29 -28.14 33.83
N SER A 265 -18.83 -29.26 34.35
CA SER A 265 -19.67 -29.32 35.56
C SER A 265 -20.13 -30.76 35.79
N LYS A 266 -19.30 -31.50 36.51
CA LYS A 266 -19.76 -32.40 37.57
C LYS A 266 -19.36 -31.75 38.89
#